data_AF-A0A8T5Q122-F1
#
_entry.id   AF-A0A8T5Q122-F1
#
_cell.length_a   1.000
_cell.length_b   1.000
_cell.length_c   1.000
_cell.angle_alpha   90.00
_cell.angle_beta   90.00
_cell.angle_gamma   90.00
#
_symmetry.space_group_name_H-M   'P 1'
#
loop_
_entity.id
_entity.type
_entity.pdbx_description
1 polymer ?
#
loop_
_entity_poly.entity_id
_entity_poly.type
_entity_poly.pdbx_seq_one_letter_code
_entity_poly.pdbx_strand_id
1 'polypeptide(L)'
;MRKLKYFILVILLLMLGIFIIGKLGRNGTSQLPAPVGVFIGTPDDKKMSGESFDSYNEGGRISESNANEKNLNSNYFKELVLDLIKLYESQKDLVKAATLITDIDELVAKSGISALDERWETLTLCLANFDCEANKFFDMIATVSLEGTKHGFENGNLIVQLLTADKYWGTDNVIEFSKAVKYVNDGVQEKSDKIKQAWQEIVSCDGKCKERTTLNLEMIELLAKD
;
A
#
# COMPACT_ATOMS: atom_id res chain seq x y z
N MET A 1 -38.07 -50.26 15.13
CA MET A 1 -36.99 -49.50 15.81
C MET A 1 -35.57 -49.75 15.27
N ARG A 2 -35.17 -50.97 14.85
CA ARG A 2 -33.81 -51.22 14.31
C ARG A 2 -33.50 -50.40 13.04
N LYS A 3 -34.41 -50.37 12.06
CA LYS A 3 -34.18 -49.65 10.78
C LYS A 3 -33.99 -48.13 10.95
N LEU A 4 -34.66 -47.52 11.93
CA LEU A 4 -34.51 -46.08 12.23
C LEU A 4 -33.14 -45.75 12.80
N LYS A 5 -32.57 -46.63 13.64
CA LYS A 5 -31.21 -46.46 14.18
C LYS A 5 -30.14 -46.53 13.10
N TYR A 6 -30.28 -47.45 12.14
CA TYR A 6 -29.37 -47.53 10.99
C TYR A 6 -29.46 -46.29 10.09
N PHE A 7 -30.67 -45.76 9.88
CA PHE A 7 -30.87 -44.55 9.09
C PHE A 7 -30.20 -43.33 9.72
N ILE A 8 -30.34 -43.14 11.04
CA ILE A 8 -29.69 -42.04 11.77
C ILE A 8 -28.16 -42.18 11.74
N LEU A 9 -27.64 -43.42 11.86
CA LEU A 9 -26.20 -43.68 11.86
C LEU A 9 -25.56 -43.43 10.48
N VAL A 10 -26.27 -43.72 9.40
CA VAL A 10 -25.84 -43.40 8.03
C VAL A 10 -25.81 -41.88 7.80
N ILE A 11 -26.80 -41.13 8.30
CA ILE A 11 -26.81 -39.66 8.21
C ILE A 11 -25.64 -39.04 8.99
N LEU A 12 -25.37 -39.54 10.21
CA LEU A 12 -24.23 -39.06 11.01
C LEU A 12 -22.88 -39.32 10.32
N LEU A 13 -22.71 -40.48 9.69
CA LEU A 13 -21.51 -40.80 8.91
C LEU A 13 -21.36 -39.91 7.67
N LEU A 14 -22.46 -39.58 6.99
CA LEU A 14 -22.44 -38.65 5.86
C LEU A 14 -22.05 -37.23 6.29
N MET A 15 -22.61 -36.74 7.41
CA MET A 15 -22.28 -35.40 7.95
C MET A 15 -20.81 -35.31 8.42
N LEU A 16 -20.27 -36.38 9.01
CA LEU A 16 -18.85 -36.47 9.35
C LEU A 16 -17.95 -36.49 8.11
N GLY A 17 -18.36 -37.19 7.04
CA GLY A 17 -17.64 -37.18 5.76
C GLY A 17 -17.57 -35.79 5.12
N ILE A 18 -18.69 -35.06 5.12
CA ILE A 18 -18.74 -33.66 4.62
C ILE A 18 -17.85 -32.75 5.48
N PHE A 19 -17.84 -32.93 6.81
CA PHE A 19 -17.02 -32.11 7.70
C PHE A 19 -15.51 -32.37 7.53
N ILE A 20 -15.09 -33.61 7.29
CA ILE A 20 -13.67 -33.94 7.04
C ILE A 20 -13.24 -33.43 5.65
N ILE A 21 -14.07 -33.55 4.62
CA ILE A 21 -13.76 -32.99 3.29
C ILE A 21 -13.74 -31.45 3.33
N GLY A 22 -14.65 -30.82 4.09
CA GLY A 22 -14.67 -29.37 4.30
C GLY A 22 -13.48 -28.82 5.10
N LYS A 23 -12.82 -29.66 5.92
CA LYS A 23 -11.66 -29.27 6.72
C LYS A 23 -10.31 -29.68 6.13
N LEU A 24 -10.28 -30.69 5.24
CA LEU A 24 -9.08 -31.07 4.46
C LEU A 24 -8.99 -30.41 3.07
N GLY A 25 -10.09 -29.87 2.53
CA GLY A 25 -10.09 -29.13 1.25
C GLY A 25 -9.60 -27.67 1.34
N ARG A 26 -9.11 -27.21 2.50
CA ARG A 26 -8.65 -25.83 2.71
C ARG A 26 -7.12 -25.67 2.78
N ASN A 27 -6.37 -26.74 2.49
CA ASN A 27 -4.90 -26.71 2.32
C ASN A 27 -4.54 -27.40 1.00
N GLY A 28 -4.63 -26.65 -0.11
CA GLY A 28 -4.23 -27.15 -1.42
C GLY A 28 -4.77 -26.29 -2.55
N THR A 29 -3.92 -25.40 -3.07
CA THR A 29 -4.05 -24.74 -4.37
C THR A 29 -5.28 -23.86 -4.61
N SER A 30 -5.40 -22.77 -3.86
CA SER A 30 -5.77 -21.50 -4.49
C SER A 30 -4.45 -20.80 -4.83
N GLN A 31 -4.05 -20.92 -6.10
CA GLN A 31 -3.10 -20.00 -6.71
C GLN A 31 -3.54 -18.58 -6.34
N LEU A 32 -2.82 -17.94 -5.44
CA LEU A 32 -2.84 -16.48 -5.40
C LEU A 32 -2.42 -16.02 -6.80
N PRO A 33 -3.12 -15.05 -7.40
CA PRO A 33 -2.57 -14.38 -8.55
C PRO A 33 -1.26 -13.71 -8.11
N ALA A 34 -0.12 -14.18 -8.63
CA ALA A 34 1.07 -13.36 -8.70
C ALA A 34 1.01 -12.56 -10.01
N PRO A 35 1.63 -11.38 -10.11
CA PRO A 35 1.80 -10.32 -9.11
C PRO A 35 1.40 -8.93 -9.70
N VAL A 36 0.93 -7.98 -8.89
CA VAL A 36 0.92 -6.56 -9.29
C VAL A 36 1.46 -5.73 -8.13
N GLY A 37 2.59 -5.07 -8.36
CA GLY A 37 3.18 -4.11 -7.44
C GLY A 37 4.39 -4.64 -6.66
N VAL A 38 5.40 -5.15 -7.36
CA VAL A 38 6.76 -4.95 -6.85
C VAL A 38 7.04 -3.45 -7.00
N PHE A 39 7.25 -2.73 -5.90
CA PHE A 39 7.75 -1.36 -5.93
C PHE A 39 9.21 -1.41 -6.44
N ILE A 40 9.39 -1.57 -7.76
CA ILE A 40 10.71 -1.54 -8.40
C ILE A 40 11.07 -0.09 -8.65
N GLY A 41 11.63 0.56 -7.63
CA GLY A 41 12.46 1.76 -7.77
C GLY A 41 13.90 1.37 -7.50
N THR A 42 14.58 0.76 -8.47
CA THR A 42 16.05 0.66 -8.44
C THR A 42 16.58 1.84 -9.25
N PRO A 43 17.48 2.70 -8.72
CA PRO A 43 18.09 3.75 -9.52
C PRO A 43 19.10 3.10 -10.48
N ASP A 44 18.77 3.07 -11.77
CA ASP A 44 19.72 2.66 -12.79
C ASP A 44 20.67 3.82 -13.10
N ASP A 45 21.79 3.87 -12.38
CA ASP A 45 23.00 4.52 -12.85
C ASP A 45 23.61 3.68 -13.98
N LYS A 46 23.27 3.99 -15.23
CA LYS A 46 24.12 3.68 -16.38
C LYS A 46 23.83 4.56 -17.60
N LYS A 47 24.71 5.56 -17.78
CA LYS A 47 25.04 6.13 -19.09
C LYS A 47 25.38 5.01 -20.07
N MET A 48 24.66 4.93 -21.19
CA MET A 48 25.23 4.43 -22.44
C MET A 48 24.60 5.15 -23.64
N SER A 49 25.48 5.57 -24.52
CA SER A 49 25.34 6.42 -25.69
C SER A 49 24.59 5.74 -26.85
N GLY A 50 23.74 6.53 -27.52
CA GLY A 50 23.52 6.63 -28.96
C GLY A 50 23.37 5.37 -29.82
N GLU A 51 22.23 5.26 -30.52
CA GLU A 51 22.19 5.38 -31.99
C GLU A 51 20.74 5.49 -32.51
N SER A 52 20.65 6.15 -33.66
CA SER A 52 19.47 6.60 -34.40
C SER A 52 18.64 5.46 -35.01
N PHE A 53 17.31 5.62 -35.06
CA PHE A 53 16.48 5.03 -36.10
C PHE A 53 15.27 5.92 -36.42
N ASP A 54 15.23 6.44 -37.65
CA ASP A 54 14.22 7.37 -38.17
C ASP A 54 12.95 6.67 -38.69
N SER A 55 11.84 7.41 -38.52
CA SER A 55 10.67 7.53 -39.42
C SER A 55 9.63 6.41 -39.50
N TYR A 56 8.37 6.71 -39.11
CA TYR A 56 7.26 6.99 -40.06
C TYR A 56 6.05 7.65 -39.36
N ASN A 57 5.55 8.73 -39.98
CA ASN A 57 4.34 9.50 -39.66
C ASN A 57 3.06 8.66 -39.78
N GLU A 58 2.01 8.95 -38.99
CA GLU A 58 0.91 9.89 -39.33
C GLU A 58 -0.32 9.65 -38.42
N GLY A 59 -0.95 10.73 -37.92
CA GLY A 59 -2.38 10.71 -37.57
C GLY A 59 -2.77 10.83 -36.08
N GLY A 60 -2.85 12.06 -35.59
CA GLY A 60 -4.04 12.50 -34.85
C GLY A 60 -4.14 12.16 -33.35
N ARG A 61 -3.45 12.94 -32.52
CA ARG A 61 -4.04 13.63 -31.37
C ARG A 61 -3.03 14.68 -30.89
N ILE A 62 -3.42 15.94 -30.98
CA ILE A 62 -2.67 17.02 -30.33
C ILE A 62 -2.78 16.72 -28.83
N SER A 63 -1.68 16.25 -28.24
CA SER A 63 -1.52 16.14 -26.80
C SER A 63 -1.69 17.52 -26.17
N GLU A 64 -2.85 17.77 -25.58
CA GLU A 64 -3.04 18.79 -24.55
C GLU A 64 -2.52 18.29 -23.18
N SER A 65 -1.37 17.60 -23.14
CA SER A 65 -0.84 17.03 -21.89
C SER A 65 0.04 17.98 -21.09
N ASN A 66 0.34 19.20 -21.58
CA ASN A 66 1.48 19.95 -21.04
C ASN A 66 1.11 21.25 -20.29
N ALA A 67 -0.14 21.37 -19.81
CA ALA A 67 -0.57 22.53 -19.01
C ALA A 67 -0.74 22.24 -17.50
N ASN A 68 -0.97 20.98 -17.10
CA ASN A 68 -1.31 20.64 -15.70
C ASN A 68 -0.17 20.03 -14.86
N GLU A 69 0.92 19.55 -15.46
CA GLU A 69 2.12 19.11 -14.70
C GLU A 69 2.79 20.26 -13.91
N LYS A 70 2.42 21.52 -14.19
CA LYS A 70 3.14 22.72 -13.73
C LYS A 70 3.07 23.04 -12.23
N ASN A 71 2.32 22.27 -11.42
CA ASN A 71 2.18 22.54 -9.98
C ASN A 71 2.42 21.33 -9.06
N LEU A 72 2.91 20.20 -9.60
CA LEU A 72 3.28 19.05 -8.77
C LEU A 72 4.67 19.27 -8.16
N ASN A 73 4.71 19.51 -6.85
CA ASN A 73 5.93 19.69 -6.07
C ASN A 73 5.90 18.80 -4.83
N SER A 74 7.02 18.72 -4.12
CA SER A 74 7.17 17.98 -2.87
C SER A 74 6.02 18.20 -1.88
N ASN A 75 5.55 19.44 -1.70
CA ASN A 75 4.50 19.76 -0.74
C ASN A 75 3.16 19.13 -1.11
N TYR A 76 2.81 19.09 -2.40
CA TYR A 76 1.58 18.43 -2.85
C TYR A 76 1.54 16.96 -2.40
N PHE A 77 2.63 16.21 -2.59
CA PHE A 77 2.68 14.80 -2.19
C PHE A 77 2.72 14.63 -0.67
N LYS A 78 3.43 15.52 0.05
CA LYS A 78 3.43 15.55 1.52
C LYS A 78 2.02 15.76 2.07
N GLU A 79 1.29 16.75 1.56
CA GLU A 79 -0.09 17.05 1.95
C GLU A 79 -1.02 15.87 1.66
N LEU A 80 -0.93 15.28 0.47
CA LEU A 80 -1.74 14.12 0.11
C LEU A 80 -1.50 12.91 1.03
N VAL A 81 -0.24 12.63 1.41
CA VAL A 81 0.06 11.59 2.42
C VAL A 81 -0.59 11.93 3.77
N LEU A 82 -0.49 13.17 4.22
CA LEU A 82 -1.08 13.59 5.51
C LEU A 82 -2.61 13.51 5.50
N ASP A 83 -3.26 13.86 4.39
CA ASP A 83 -4.72 13.76 4.28
C ASP A 83 -5.21 12.32 4.21
N LEU A 84 -4.44 11.41 3.58
CA LEU A 84 -4.71 9.97 3.63
C LEU A 84 -4.63 9.41 5.05
N ILE A 85 -3.66 9.86 5.85
CA ILE A 85 -3.56 9.48 7.27
C ILE A 85 -4.78 9.98 8.04
N LYS A 86 -5.15 11.27 7.88
CA LYS A 86 -6.34 11.84 8.53
C LYS A 86 -7.61 11.09 8.13
N LEU A 87 -7.74 10.68 6.86
CA LEU A 87 -8.88 9.92 6.38
C LEU A 87 -8.95 8.55 7.06
N TYR A 88 -7.83 7.84 7.20
CA TYR A 88 -7.80 6.57 7.94
C TYR A 88 -8.25 6.74 9.39
N GLU A 89 -7.74 7.75 10.08
CA GLU A 89 -8.06 8.02 11.49
C GLU A 89 -9.52 8.42 11.70
N SER A 90 -10.12 9.10 10.72
CA SER A 90 -11.47 9.65 10.80
C SER A 90 -12.52 8.89 10.02
N GLN A 91 -12.20 7.71 9.46
CA GLN A 91 -13.13 6.94 8.64
C GLN A 91 -14.48 6.69 9.32
N LYS A 92 -14.51 6.57 10.66
CA LYS A 92 -15.75 6.35 11.44
C LYS A 92 -16.60 7.61 11.65
N ASP A 93 -16.06 8.79 11.37
CA ASP A 93 -16.81 10.04 11.33
C ASP A 93 -17.26 10.28 9.88
N LEU A 94 -18.52 9.94 9.59
CA LEU A 94 -19.06 9.95 8.23
C LEU A 94 -18.93 11.32 7.54
N VAL A 95 -19.17 12.42 8.26
CA VAL A 95 -19.10 13.76 7.66
C VAL A 95 -17.64 14.12 7.36
N LYS A 96 -16.76 13.92 8.34
CA LYS A 96 -15.34 14.23 8.17
C LYS A 96 -14.68 13.36 7.09
N ALA A 97 -14.99 12.07 7.06
CA ALA A 97 -14.52 11.14 6.04
C ALA A 97 -15.03 11.52 4.64
N ALA A 98 -16.31 11.84 4.48
CA ALA A 98 -16.87 12.25 3.19
C ALA A 98 -16.25 13.55 2.65
N THR A 99 -15.97 14.52 3.54
CA THR A 99 -15.23 15.74 3.16
C THR A 99 -13.82 15.39 2.69
N LEU A 100 -13.06 14.63 3.47
CA LEU A 100 -11.70 14.24 3.10
C LEU A 100 -11.64 13.41 1.81
N ILE A 101 -12.61 12.52 1.57
CA ILE A 101 -12.70 11.75 0.33
C ILE A 101 -12.87 12.69 -0.86
N THR A 102 -13.75 13.68 -0.77
CA THR A 102 -13.95 14.67 -1.85
C THR A 102 -12.67 15.48 -2.09
N ASP A 103 -12.07 16.00 -1.02
CA ASP A 103 -10.86 16.82 -1.11
C ASP A 103 -9.68 16.02 -1.72
N ILE A 104 -9.52 14.76 -1.32
CA ILE A 104 -8.47 13.88 -1.85
C ILE A 104 -8.76 13.50 -3.31
N ASP A 105 -10.02 13.24 -3.68
CA ASP A 105 -10.41 12.93 -5.06
C ASP A 105 -10.05 14.07 -6.01
N GLU A 106 -10.33 15.31 -5.62
CA GLU A 106 -9.94 16.51 -6.37
C GLU A 106 -8.41 16.63 -6.50
N LEU A 107 -7.66 16.35 -5.43
CA LEU A 107 -6.20 16.36 -5.45
C LEU A 107 -5.68 15.28 -6.41
N VAL A 108 -6.17 14.04 -6.32
CA VAL A 108 -5.75 12.92 -7.16
C VAL A 108 -6.04 13.22 -8.63
N ALA A 109 -7.26 13.65 -8.96
CA ALA A 109 -7.63 14.01 -10.34
C ALA A 109 -6.78 15.15 -10.90
N LYS A 110 -6.43 16.14 -10.07
CA LYS A 110 -5.54 17.26 -10.46
C LYS A 110 -4.13 16.80 -10.80
N SER A 111 -3.66 15.68 -10.23
CA SER A 111 -2.31 15.17 -10.51
C SER A 111 -2.13 14.71 -11.94
N GLY A 112 -3.17 14.13 -12.55
CA GLY A 112 -3.07 13.45 -13.85
C GLY A 112 -2.12 12.24 -13.84
N ILE A 113 -1.78 11.70 -12.67
CA ILE A 113 -0.90 10.54 -12.52
C ILE A 113 -1.76 9.28 -12.45
N SER A 114 -1.75 8.47 -13.51
CA SER A 114 -2.59 7.27 -13.62
C SER A 114 -2.39 6.27 -12.47
N ALA A 115 -1.18 6.15 -11.94
CA ALA A 115 -0.90 5.28 -10.80
C ALA A 115 -1.63 5.73 -9.53
N LEU A 116 -1.83 7.04 -9.33
CA LEU A 116 -2.61 7.56 -8.20
C LEU A 116 -4.10 7.30 -8.42
N ASP A 117 -4.60 7.54 -9.63
CA ASP A 117 -6.01 7.28 -9.99
C ASP A 117 -6.40 5.81 -9.73
N GLU A 118 -5.62 4.85 -10.26
CA GLU A 118 -5.88 3.41 -10.10
C GLU A 118 -5.91 2.97 -8.63
N ARG A 119 -5.01 3.54 -7.82
CA ARG A 119 -4.89 3.19 -6.39
C ARG A 119 -5.97 3.86 -5.57
N TRP A 120 -6.35 5.08 -5.94
CA TRP A 120 -7.47 5.79 -5.34
C TRP A 120 -8.81 5.09 -5.61
N GLU A 121 -9.06 4.62 -6.83
CA GLU A 121 -10.24 3.79 -7.14
C GLU A 121 -10.30 2.53 -6.27
N THR A 122 -9.16 1.86 -6.07
CA THR A 122 -9.09 0.67 -5.21
C THR A 122 -9.42 1.00 -3.75
N LEU A 123 -8.92 2.14 -3.24
CA LEU A 123 -9.18 2.57 -1.87
C LEU A 123 -10.64 3.01 -1.66
N THR A 124 -11.22 3.75 -2.60
CA THR A 124 -12.61 4.23 -2.51
C THR A 124 -13.63 3.09 -2.52
N LEU A 125 -13.37 2.00 -3.27
CA LEU A 125 -14.20 0.78 -3.20
C LEU A 125 -14.24 0.18 -1.79
N CYS A 126 -13.13 0.25 -1.05
CA CYS A 126 -13.05 -0.21 0.33
C CYS A 126 -13.74 0.76 1.31
N LEU A 127 -13.66 2.06 1.03
CA LEU A 127 -14.28 3.13 1.83
C LEU A 127 -15.80 3.23 1.68
N ALA A 128 -16.42 2.48 0.77
CA ALA A 128 -17.87 2.45 0.60
C ALA A 128 -18.64 2.18 1.91
N ASN A 129 -18.03 1.46 2.86
CA ASN A 129 -18.59 1.16 4.18
C ASN A 129 -17.92 1.94 5.33
N PHE A 130 -17.03 2.90 5.05
CA PHE A 130 -16.35 3.72 6.06
C PHE A 130 -15.54 2.92 7.11
N ASP A 131 -15.13 1.69 6.77
CA ASP A 131 -14.35 0.79 7.62
C ASP A 131 -13.37 0.00 6.75
N CYS A 132 -12.35 0.71 6.27
CA CYS A 132 -11.34 0.14 5.39
C CYS A 132 -10.08 -0.24 6.17
N GLU A 133 -9.50 -1.38 5.80
CA GLU A 133 -8.28 -1.88 6.40
C GLU A 133 -7.08 -0.98 6.07
N ALA A 134 -6.15 -0.86 7.02
CA ALA A 134 -4.96 -0.02 6.89
C ALA A 134 -4.07 -0.39 5.70
N ASN A 135 -4.05 -1.66 5.28
CA ASN A 135 -3.28 -2.11 4.13
C ASN A 135 -3.65 -1.36 2.83
N LYS A 136 -4.92 -0.98 2.64
CA LYS A 136 -5.37 -0.21 1.47
C LYS A 136 -4.87 1.22 1.50
N PHE A 137 -4.86 1.82 2.69
CA PHE A 137 -4.25 3.13 2.89
C PHE A 137 -2.74 3.10 2.69
N PHE A 138 -2.06 2.07 3.20
CA PHE A 138 -0.62 1.90 3.01
C PHE A 138 -0.27 1.72 1.52
N ASP A 139 -1.03 0.96 0.75
CA ASP A 139 -0.83 0.83 -0.70
C ASP A 139 -0.95 2.21 -1.41
N MET A 140 -1.95 3.01 -1.06
CA MET A 140 -2.12 4.36 -1.60
C MET A 140 -0.97 5.29 -1.16
N ILE A 141 -0.64 5.34 0.13
CA ILE A 141 0.45 6.16 0.68
C ILE A 141 1.80 5.79 0.04
N ALA A 142 2.09 4.51 -0.14
CA ALA A 142 3.31 4.06 -0.80
C ALA A 142 3.35 4.52 -2.26
N THR A 143 2.21 4.51 -2.96
CA THR A 143 2.13 4.99 -4.35
C THR A 143 2.34 6.50 -4.42
N VAL A 144 1.66 7.28 -3.58
CA VAL A 144 1.85 8.75 -3.48
C VAL A 144 3.30 9.08 -3.14
N SER A 145 3.90 8.35 -2.19
CA SER A 145 5.27 8.58 -1.76
C SER A 145 6.28 8.24 -2.87
N LEU A 146 6.08 7.14 -3.58
CA LEU A 146 6.93 6.75 -4.71
C LEU A 146 6.86 7.80 -5.83
N GLU A 147 5.66 8.20 -6.25
CA GLU A 147 5.50 9.24 -7.26
C GLU A 147 6.11 10.56 -6.79
N GLY A 148 5.87 10.94 -5.53
CA GLY A 148 6.44 12.15 -4.93
C GLY A 148 7.96 12.22 -4.96
N THR A 149 8.68 11.10 -4.91
CA THR A 149 10.16 11.11 -5.03
C THR A 149 10.62 11.72 -6.35
N LYS A 150 9.86 11.50 -7.44
CA LYS A 150 10.13 12.07 -8.77
C LYS A 150 9.94 13.60 -8.79
N HIS A 151 9.25 14.14 -7.78
CA HIS A 151 8.90 15.55 -7.62
C HIS A 151 9.52 16.19 -6.37
N GLY A 152 10.59 15.61 -5.81
CA GLY A 152 11.36 16.19 -4.70
C GLY A 152 10.81 15.92 -3.30
N PHE A 153 9.92 14.93 -3.13
CA PHE A 153 9.59 14.42 -1.81
C PHE A 153 10.70 13.49 -1.31
N GLU A 154 11.70 14.06 -0.63
CA GLU A 154 12.95 13.38 -0.24
C GLU A 154 12.72 12.08 0.54
N ASN A 155 11.79 12.08 1.49
CA ASN A 155 11.49 10.92 2.33
C ASN A 155 10.55 9.90 1.68
N GLY A 156 10.10 10.13 0.43
CA GLY A 156 9.13 9.26 -0.23
C GLY A 156 9.59 7.81 -0.35
N ASN A 157 10.85 7.57 -0.73
CA ASN A 157 11.37 6.19 -0.81
C ASN A 157 11.55 5.54 0.57
N LEU A 158 11.89 6.34 1.60
CA LEU A 158 11.98 5.85 2.97
C LEU A 158 10.62 5.38 3.50
N ILE A 159 9.54 6.10 3.17
CA ILE A 159 8.15 5.69 3.46
C ILE A 159 7.78 4.40 2.71
N VAL A 160 8.13 4.28 1.43
CA VAL A 160 7.89 3.05 0.65
C VAL A 160 8.58 1.85 1.29
N GLN A 161 9.84 2.01 1.70
CA GLN A 161 10.60 0.92 2.34
C GLN A 161 10.09 0.60 3.74
N LEU A 162 9.61 1.59 4.51
CA LEU A 162 8.92 1.36 5.78
C LEU A 162 7.69 0.48 5.59
N LEU A 163 6.83 0.82 4.63
CA LEU A 163 5.62 0.04 4.32
C LEU A 163 5.94 -1.32 3.72
N THR A 164 7.05 -1.45 3.00
CA THR A 164 7.55 -2.74 2.49
C THR A 164 8.01 -3.63 3.63
N ALA A 165 8.77 -3.10 4.59
CA ALA A 165 9.14 -3.81 5.81
C ALA A 165 7.90 -4.23 6.59
N ASP A 166 6.89 -3.35 6.67
CA ASP A 166 5.64 -3.65 7.36
C ASP A 166 4.92 -4.85 6.73
N LYS A 167 4.73 -4.80 5.41
CA LYS A 167 4.04 -5.83 4.62
C LYS A 167 4.66 -7.22 4.75
N TYR A 168 5.98 -7.31 4.79
CA TYR A 168 6.69 -8.60 4.79
C TYR A 168 7.08 -9.10 6.18
N TRP A 169 6.76 -8.35 7.24
CA TRP A 169 7.11 -8.72 8.60
C TRP A 169 6.47 -10.03 9.03
N GLY A 170 7.31 -10.97 9.47
CA GLY A 170 6.85 -12.31 9.90
C GLY A 170 6.34 -13.19 8.75
N THR A 171 6.60 -12.81 7.50
CA THR A 171 6.32 -13.63 6.30
C THR A 171 7.54 -14.44 5.87
N ASP A 172 7.39 -15.28 4.85
CA ASP A 172 8.47 -16.05 4.22
C ASP A 172 9.36 -15.23 3.28
N ASN A 173 9.00 -13.96 2.98
CA ASN A 173 9.77 -13.04 2.14
C ASN A 173 10.92 -12.38 2.94
N VAL A 174 11.78 -13.22 3.52
CA VAL A 174 12.83 -12.80 4.46
C VAL A 174 13.84 -11.85 3.81
N ILE A 175 14.12 -12.01 2.52
CA ILE A 175 15.10 -11.18 1.81
C ILE A 175 14.56 -9.78 1.56
N GLU A 176 13.34 -9.66 1.07
CA GLU A 176 12.63 -8.40 0.84
C GLU A 176 12.46 -7.64 2.16
N PHE A 177 12.01 -8.36 3.21
CA PHE A 177 11.92 -7.82 4.56
C PHE A 177 13.26 -7.28 5.04
N SER A 178 14.33 -8.08 4.96
CA SER A 178 15.67 -7.69 5.46
C SER A 178 16.24 -6.48 4.71
N LYS A 179 16.03 -6.40 3.39
CA LYS A 179 16.45 -5.25 2.58
C LYS A 179 15.72 -3.98 3.00
N ALA A 180 14.40 -4.06 3.16
CA ALA A 180 13.57 -2.94 3.55
C ALA A 180 13.91 -2.44 4.97
N VAL A 181 14.02 -3.35 5.95
CA VAL A 181 14.41 -3.02 7.33
C VAL A 181 15.79 -2.36 7.36
N LYS A 182 16.78 -2.91 6.64
CA LYS A 182 18.11 -2.31 6.55
C LYS A 182 18.04 -0.89 5.97
N TYR A 183 17.35 -0.73 4.85
CA TYR A 183 17.21 0.58 4.21
C TYR A 183 16.60 1.61 5.15
N VAL A 184 15.50 1.24 5.83
CA VAL A 184 14.83 2.14 6.78
C VAL A 184 15.75 2.46 7.95
N ASN A 185 16.40 1.44 8.52
CA ASN A 185 17.29 1.62 9.66
C ASN A 185 18.46 2.56 9.35
N ASP A 186 19.08 2.41 8.18
CA ASP A 186 20.19 3.26 7.74
C ASP A 186 19.68 4.69 7.48
N GLY A 187 18.55 4.85 6.78
CA GLY A 187 17.97 6.14 6.45
C GLY A 187 17.52 6.97 7.66
N VAL A 188 17.02 6.33 8.73
CA VAL A 188 16.60 7.06 9.94
C VAL A 188 17.77 7.55 10.80
N GLN A 189 18.99 7.03 10.63
CA GLN A 189 20.14 7.48 11.42
C GLN A 189 20.53 8.93 11.15
N GLU A 190 20.19 9.44 9.96
CA GLU A 190 20.47 10.81 9.54
C GLU A 190 19.33 11.78 9.92
N LYS A 191 18.28 11.28 10.59
CA LYS A 191 17.08 12.04 10.94
C LYS A 191 17.07 12.50 12.41
N SER A 192 16.04 13.27 12.75
CA SER A 192 15.81 13.76 14.12
C SER A 192 15.69 12.62 15.14
N ASP A 193 15.99 12.90 16.41
CA ASP A 193 15.87 11.91 17.49
C ASP A 193 14.44 11.38 17.64
N LYS A 194 13.43 12.19 17.32
CA LYS A 194 12.04 11.78 17.32
C LYS A 194 11.77 10.68 16.29
N ILE A 195 12.29 10.83 15.08
CA ILE A 195 12.17 9.81 14.01
C ILE A 195 12.92 8.54 14.37
N LYS A 196 14.12 8.67 14.96
CA LYS A 196 14.90 7.53 15.45
C LYS A 196 14.15 6.74 16.53
N GLN A 197 13.53 7.44 17.48
CA GLN A 197 12.75 6.82 18.56
C GLN A 197 11.52 6.10 18.00
N ALA A 198 10.75 6.75 17.11
CA ALA A 198 9.59 6.12 16.47
C ALA A 198 9.97 4.84 15.71
N TRP A 199 11.10 4.84 15.01
CA TRP A 199 11.61 3.62 14.37
C TRP A 199 11.96 2.51 15.38
N GLN A 200 12.63 2.85 16.49
CA GLN A 200 12.96 1.86 17.52
C GLN A 200 11.71 1.28 18.19
N GLU A 201 10.64 2.06 18.35
CA GLU A 201 9.36 1.58 18.85
C GLU A 201 8.72 0.57 17.88
N ILE A 202 8.75 0.84 16.57
CA ILE A 202 8.30 -0.10 15.54
C ILE A 202 9.11 -1.40 15.60
N VAL A 203 10.45 -1.32 15.68
CA VAL A 203 11.32 -2.51 15.72
C VAL A 203 11.13 -3.33 17.00
N SER A 204 10.92 -2.65 18.13
CA SER A 204 10.68 -3.30 19.43
C SER A 204 9.32 -4.01 19.47
N CYS A 205 8.37 -3.55 18.66
CA CYS A 205 7.18 -4.31 18.34
C CYS A 205 7.56 -5.46 17.39
N ASP A 206 7.68 -6.69 17.91
CA ASP A 206 7.96 -7.95 17.17
C ASP A 206 6.84 -8.35 16.18
N GLY A 207 6.28 -7.40 15.44
CA GLY A 207 5.22 -7.56 14.45
C GLY A 207 3.84 -7.91 15.00
N LYS A 208 3.72 -8.17 16.31
CA LYS A 208 2.50 -8.66 16.98
C LYS A 208 1.79 -7.64 17.85
N CYS A 209 2.32 -6.42 17.98
CA CYS A 209 1.63 -5.39 18.76
C CYS A 209 0.36 -4.94 18.04
N LYS A 210 -0.71 -4.70 18.81
CA LYS A 210 -1.98 -4.19 18.28
C LYS A 210 -1.85 -2.76 17.74
N GLU A 211 -0.84 -2.03 18.17
CA GLU A 211 -0.60 -0.62 17.87
C GLU A 211 0.29 -0.43 16.63
N ARG A 212 0.71 -1.51 15.96
CA ARG A 212 1.65 -1.45 14.84
C ARG A 212 1.20 -0.54 13.70
N THR A 213 -0.08 -0.59 13.35
CA THR A 213 -0.64 0.31 12.34
C THR A 213 -0.50 1.77 12.76
N THR A 214 -0.80 2.08 14.01
CA THR A 214 -0.66 3.43 14.58
C THR A 214 0.80 3.88 14.55
N LEU A 215 1.73 3.05 15.01
CA LEU A 215 3.17 3.37 14.99
C LEU A 215 3.68 3.66 13.58
N ASN A 216 3.26 2.87 12.57
CA ASN A 216 3.63 3.14 11.19
C ASN A 216 3.04 4.46 10.68
N LEU A 217 1.76 4.75 10.96
CA LEU A 217 1.13 6.00 10.54
C LEU A 217 1.82 7.21 11.17
N GLU A 218 2.14 7.16 12.47
CA GLU A 218 2.89 8.20 13.17
C GLU A 218 4.29 8.40 12.55
N MET A 219 5.00 7.31 12.26
CA MET A 219 6.30 7.38 11.60
C MET A 219 6.20 8.01 10.20
N ILE A 220 5.20 7.64 9.41
CA ILE A 220 4.95 8.23 8.08
C ILE A 220 4.64 9.72 8.22
N GLU A 221 3.83 10.11 9.19
CA GLU A 221 3.50 11.52 9.46
C GLU A 221 4.76 12.33 9.79
N LEU A 222 5.67 11.78 10.62
CA LEU A 222 6.94 12.41 10.92
C LEU A 222 7.82 12.55 9.69
N LEU A 223 7.93 11.50 8.87
CA LEU A 223 8.72 11.52 7.63
C LEU A 223 8.15 12.46 6.57
N ALA A 224 6.83 12.65 6.51
CA ALA A 224 6.21 13.59 5.60
C ALA A 224 6.49 15.05 5.99
N LYS A 225 6.60 15.34 7.29
CA LYS A 225 6.82 16.69 7.84
C LYS A 225 8.28 17.10 7.96
N ASP A 226 9.19 16.13 8.03
CA ASP A 226 10.64 16.32 7.96
C ASP A 226 11.06 16.92 6.59
#